data_AF-A0A1Z9A636-F1
#
_entry.id   AF-A0A1Z9A636-F1
#
_cell.length_a   1.000
_cell.length_b   1.000
_cell.length_c   1.000
_cell.angle_alpha   90.00
_cell.angle_beta   90.00
_cell.angle_gamma   90.00
#
_symmetry.space_group_name_H-M   'P 1'
#
loop_
_entity.id
_entity.type
_entity.pdbx_description
1 polymer ?
#
loop_
_entity_poly.entity_id
_entity_poly.type
_entity_poly.pdbx_seq_one_letter_code
_entity_poly.pdbx_strand_id
1 'polypeptide(L)'
;MMRLLLFLALIVPVLAAPAPLQPGHILVVYNSNSEDSKELAEFYSLMRKIPTTQIVGVSTTEKATIDRATYNKTIRDPLRQKFTESKWWTLSKDVSGTTIPSQSHIRSIVLMRGMPLRISRSEASAEELAKVKQF
;
A
#
# COMPACT_ATOMS: atom_id res chain seq x y z
N MET A 1 16.73 -28.18 -42.39
CA MET A 1 15.78 -28.30 -41.27
C MET A 1 16.39 -27.96 -39.90
N MET A 2 17.65 -28.30 -39.59
CA MET A 2 18.28 -27.99 -38.28
C MET A 2 18.63 -26.49 -38.05
N ARG A 3 18.80 -25.70 -39.12
CA ARG A 3 19.11 -24.25 -39.01
C ARG A 3 17.91 -23.39 -38.58
N LEU A 4 16.67 -23.88 -38.72
CA LEU A 4 15.46 -23.12 -38.36
C LEU A 4 15.17 -23.17 -36.85
N LEU A 5 15.67 -24.20 -36.14
CA LEU A 5 15.50 -24.37 -34.69
C LEU A 5 16.44 -23.48 -33.86
N LEU A 6 17.59 -23.07 -34.43
CA LEU A 6 18.55 -22.19 -33.77
C LEU A 6 18.12 -20.71 -33.75
N PHE A 7 17.20 -20.28 -34.63
CA PHE A 7 16.66 -18.92 -34.63
C PHE A 7 15.53 -18.72 -33.61
N LEU A 8 14.83 -19.78 -33.20
CA LEU A 8 13.72 -19.69 -32.24
C LEU A 8 14.22 -19.51 -30.79
N ALA A 9 15.42 -20.00 -30.48
CA ALA A 9 16.01 -19.92 -29.14
C ALA A 9 16.58 -18.53 -28.78
N LEU A 10 16.86 -17.67 -29.77
CA LEU A 10 17.49 -16.35 -29.53
C LEU A 10 16.46 -15.23 -29.25
N ILE A 11 15.16 -15.49 -29.40
CA ILE A 11 14.09 -14.47 -29.24
C ILE A 11 13.46 -14.51 -27.84
N VAL A 12 13.85 -15.47 -26.98
CA VAL A 12 13.22 -15.68 -25.66
C VAL A 12 14.05 -15.18 -24.46
N PRO A 13 14.50 -13.91 -24.40
CA PRO A 13 14.78 -13.30 -23.10
C PRO A 13 13.80 -12.18 -22.70
N VAL A 14 12.79 -11.86 -23.53
CA VAL A 14 11.89 -10.71 -23.25
C VAL A 14 10.80 -11.02 -22.20
N LEU A 15 10.52 -12.30 -21.89
CA LEU A 15 9.43 -12.70 -20.99
C LEU A 15 9.82 -12.75 -19.49
N ALA A 16 11.07 -12.45 -19.13
CA ALA A 16 11.52 -12.49 -17.74
C ALA A 16 11.37 -11.16 -16.98
N ALA A 17 10.88 -10.09 -17.63
CA ALA A 17 10.68 -8.82 -16.96
C ALA A 17 9.45 -8.88 -16.03
N PRO A 18 9.53 -8.36 -14.79
CA PRO A 18 8.38 -8.29 -13.90
C PRO A 18 7.29 -7.43 -14.55
N ALA A 19 6.04 -7.92 -14.47
CA ALA A 19 4.91 -7.20 -15.05
C ALA A 19 4.80 -5.78 -14.47
N PRO A 20 4.67 -4.73 -15.32
CA PRO A 20 4.59 -3.36 -14.85
C PRO A 20 3.34 -3.13 -14.01
N LEU A 21 3.40 -2.15 -13.09
CA LEU A 21 2.23 -1.72 -12.33
C LEU A 21 1.14 -1.24 -13.28
N GLN A 22 -0.04 -1.86 -13.17
CA GLN A 22 -1.23 -1.48 -13.91
C GLN A 22 -2.04 -0.51 -13.04
N PRO A 23 -2.88 0.37 -13.62
CA PRO A 23 -3.68 1.32 -12.85
C PRO A 23 -4.54 0.66 -11.76
N GLY A 24 -5.08 -0.53 -12.03
CA GLY A 24 -5.87 -1.30 -11.05
C GLY A 24 -5.06 -1.88 -9.87
N HIS A 25 -3.72 -1.79 -9.88
CA HIS A 25 -2.89 -2.20 -8.76
C HIS A 25 -2.59 -1.03 -7.80
N ILE A 26 -3.16 0.16 -8.03
CA ILE A 26 -2.79 1.40 -7.34
C ILE A 26 -3.97 1.89 -6.52
N LEU A 27 -3.78 2.05 -5.22
CA LEU A 27 -4.73 2.74 -4.35
C LEU A 27 -4.28 4.19 -4.16
N VAL A 28 -5.19 5.14 -4.36
CA VAL A 28 -4.96 6.55 -4.04
C VAL A 28 -5.64 6.86 -2.72
N VAL A 29 -4.88 7.42 -1.77
CA VAL A 29 -5.38 7.80 -0.45
C VAL A 29 -5.19 9.30 -0.25
N TYR A 30 -6.27 9.97 0.16
CA TYR A 30 -6.28 11.40 0.42
C TYR A 30 -6.82 11.73 1.81
N ASN A 31 -6.49 12.91 2.31
CA ASN A 31 -7.02 13.38 3.58
C ASN A 31 -8.38 14.03 3.35
N SER A 32 -9.46 13.44 3.87
CA SER A 32 -10.82 13.96 3.66
C SER A 32 -11.10 15.27 4.38
N ASN A 33 -10.22 15.71 5.28
CA ASN A 33 -10.33 17.02 5.94
C ASN A 33 -9.74 18.16 5.11
N SER A 34 -9.12 17.86 3.95
CA SER A 34 -8.50 18.83 3.05
C SER A 34 -9.09 18.70 1.65
N GLU A 35 -9.84 19.71 1.19
CA GLU A 35 -10.44 19.68 -0.16
C GLU A 35 -9.34 19.63 -1.25
N ASP A 36 -8.25 20.39 -1.09
CA ASP A 36 -7.06 20.31 -1.96
C ASP A 36 -6.53 18.88 -2.12
N SER A 37 -6.53 18.09 -1.03
CA SER A 37 -6.08 16.70 -1.05
C SER A 37 -6.97 15.83 -1.92
N LYS A 38 -8.29 16.04 -1.82
CA LYS A 38 -9.32 15.33 -2.58
C LYS A 38 -9.28 15.70 -4.06
N GLU A 39 -9.24 16.99 -4.39
CA GLU A 39 -9.12 17.46 -5.78
C GLU A 39 -7.87 16.90 -6.46
N LEU A 40 -6.73 16.88 -5.74
CA LEU A 40 -5.50 16.29 -6.24
C LEU A 40 -5.62 14.77 -6.45
N ALA A 41 -6.31 14.07 -5.56
CA ALA A 41 -6.58 12.63 -5.67
C ALA A 41 -7.37 12.31 -6.94
N GLU A 42 -8.45 13.04 -7.17
CA GLU A 42 -9.34 12.87 -8.32
C GLU A 42 -8.58 13.19 -9.62
N PHE A 43 -7.87 14.31 -9.66
CA PHE A 43 -7.04 14.70 -10.80
C PHE A 43 -5.96 13.66 -11.11
N TYR A 44 -5.18 13.23 -10.11
CA TYR A 44 -4.13 12.23 -10.28
C TYR A 44 -4.69 10.90 -10.80
N SER A 45 -5.81 10.45 -10.23
CA SER A 45 -6.45 9.18 -10.60
C SER A 45 -6.97 9.22 -12.03
N LEU A 46 -7.57 10.34 -12.46
CA LEU A 46 -8.01 10.56 -13.83
C LEU A 46 -6.83 10.47 -14.81
N MET A 47 -5.74 11.19 -14.53
CA MET A 47 -4.55 11.22 -15.41
C MET A 47 -3.82 9.88 -15.49
N ARG A 48 -3.97 9.02 -14.47
CA ARG A 48 -3.36 7.68 -14.41
C ARG A 48 -4.31 6.54 -14.71
N LYS A 49 -5.57 6.84 -15.07
CA LYS A 49 -6.63 5.86 -15.36
C LYS A 49 -6.85 4.88 -14.20
N ILE A 50 -6.68 5.35 -12.97
CA ILE A 50 -6.92 4.56 -11.76
C ILE A 50 -8.44 4.46 -11.55
N PRO A 51 -8.99 3.26 -11.27
CA PRO A 51 -10.42 3.11 -11.02
C PRO A 51 -10.90 4.01 -9.87
N THR A 52 -12.07 4.63 -10.02
CA THR A 52 -12.65 5.49 -8.98
C THR A 52 -12.93 4.74 -7.67
N THR A 53 -13.12 3.42 -7.74
CA THR A 53 -13.27 2.54 -6.58
C THR A 53 -11.97 2.39 -5.76
N GLN A 54 -10.83 2.78 -6.32
CA GLN A 54 -9.50 2.77 -5.71
C GLN A 54 -9.04 4.17 -5.29
N ILE A 55 -9.98 5.08 -5.04
CA ILE A 55 -9.74 6.39 -4.42
C ILE A 55 -10.41 6.39 -3.06
N VAL A 56 -9.64 6.56 -1.99
CA VAL A 56 -10.13 6.44 -0.61
C VAL A 56 -9.75 7.68 0.19
N GLY A 57 -10.77 8.36 0.74
CA GLY A 57 -10.57 9.43 1.70
C GLY A 57 -10.46 8.89 3.12
N VAL A 58 -9.49 9.37 3.88
CA VAL A 58 -9.37 9.11 5.32
C VAL A 58 -9.40 10.41 6.11
N SER A 59 -10.25 10.47 7.14
CA SER A 59 -10.33 11.65 8.01
C SER A 59 -9.20 11.62 9.03
N THR A 60 -8.14 12.38 8.76
CA THR A 60 -6.96 12.43 9.63
C THR A 60 -6.41 13.86 9.77
N THR A 61 -5.36 14.01 10.57
CA THR A 61 -4.70 15.30 10.77
C THR A 61 -3.89 15.71 9.54
N GLU A 62 -3.83 17.00 9.25
CA GLU A 62 -2.92 17.55 8.22
C GLU A 62 -1.48 17.73 8.72
N LYS A 63 -1.23 17.49 10.02
CA LYS A 63 0.12 17.57 10.58
C LYS A 63 0.99 16.46 9.97
N ALA A 64 2.23 16.81 9.64
CA ALA A 64 3.21 15.85 9.14
C ALA A 64 3.53 14.73 10.16
N THR A 65 3.40 15.02 11.46
CA THR A 65 3.63 14.06 12.55
C THR A 65 2.31 13.74 13.26
N ILE A 66 2.03 12.44 13.41
CA ILE A 66 0.85 11.88 14.09
C ILE A 66 1.29 10.89 15.17
N ASP A 67 0.55 10.70 16.24
CA ASP A 67 0.84 9.65 17.22
C ASP A 67 0.38 8.26 16.75
N ARG A 68 0.89 7.20 17.39
CA ARG A 68 0.59 5.81 17.03
C ARG A 68 -0.89 5.47 17.18
N ALA A 69 -1.54 5.95 18.25
CA ALA A 69 -2.94 5.63 18.53
C ALA A 69 -3.86 6.28 17.49
N THR A 70 -3.64 7.57 17.19
CA THR A 70 -4.39 8.29 16.16
C THR A 70 -4.12 7.72 14.77
N TYR A 71 -2.88 7.34 14.43
CA TYR A 71 -2.58 6.63 13.18
C TYR A 71 -3.39 5.33 13.04
N ASN A 72 -3.41 4.51 14.10
CA ASN A 72 -4.14 3.25 14.07
C ASN A 72 -5.64 3.49 13.81
N LYS A 73 -6.23 4.39 14.60
CA LYS A 73 -7.66 4.71 14.56
C LYS A 73 -8.11 5.37 13.26
N THR A 74 -7.33 6.32 12.74
CA THR A 74 -7.79 7.21 11.64
C THR A 74 -7.29 6.78 10.26
N ILE A 75 -6.19 6.03 10.18
CA ILE A 75 -5.57 5.65 8.90
C ILE A 75 -5.55 4.13 8.76
N ARG A 76 -4.83 3.43 9.65
CA ARG A 76 -4.58 1.99 9.51
C ARG A 76 -5.89 1.20 9.50
N ASP A 77 -6.67 1.28 10.57
CA ASP A 77 -7.82 0.39 10.75
C ASP A 77 -8.92 0.66 9.71
N PRO A 78 -9.26 1.92 9.36
CA PRO A 78 -10.16 2.21 8.24
C PRO A 78 -9.67 1.66 6.91
N LEU A 79 -8.36 1.77 6.60
CA LEU A 79 -7.82 1.19 5.37
C LEU A 79 -7.87 -0.34 5.39
N ARG A 80 -7.54 -1.00 6.51
CA ARG A 80 -7.63 -2.46 6.62
C ARG A 80 -9.07 -2.96 6.46
N GLN A 81 -10.03 -2.23 7.03
CA GLN A 81 -11.45 -2.51 6.84
C GLN A 81 -11.81 -2.40 5.35
N LYS A 82 -11.43 -1.31 4.69
CA LYS A 82 -11.69 -1.09 3.26
C LYS A 82 -11.08 -2.18 2.37
N PHE A 83 -9.86 -2.63 2.65
CA PHE A 83 -9.21 -3.73 1.93
C PHE A 83 -10.00 -5.04 2.05
N THR A 84 -10.54 -5.31 3.24
CA THR A 84 -11.35 -6.51 3.50
C THR A 84 -12.69 -6.43 2.78
N GLU A 85 -13.41 -5.31 2.92
CA GLU A 85 -14.71 -5.07 2.26
C GLU A 85 -14.61 -5.16 0.74
N SER A 86 -13.53 -4.61 0.18
CA SER A 86 -13.30 -4.56 -1.27
C SER A 86 -12.64 -5.84 -1.80
N LYS A 87 -12.36 -6.83 -0.94
CA LYS A 87 -11.66 -8.09 -1.27
C LYS A 87 -10.33 -7.85 -2.00
N TRP A 88 -9.61 -6.78 -1.64
CA TRP A 88 -8.30 -6.47 -2.22
C TRP A 88 -7.17 -7.32 -1.64
N TRP A 89 -7.46 -8.11 -0.62
CA TRP A 89 -6.53 -9.06 -0.05
C TRP A 89 -7.23 -10.31 0.46
N THR A 90 -6.42 -11.34 0.71
CA THR A 90 -6.82 -12.53 1.44
C THR A 90 -5.99 -12.61 2.70
N LEU A 91 -6.61 -12.95 3.82
CA LEU A 91 -5.94 -13.10 5.11
C LEU A 91 -5.74 -14.59 5.40
N SER A 92 -4.55 -14.96 5.88
CA SER A 92 -4.25 -16.30 6.39
C SER A 92 -3.51 -16.20 7.72
N LYS A 93 -3.41 -17.32 8.45
CA LYS A 93 -2.55 -17.41 9.63
C LYS A 93 -1.16 -17.88 9.21
N ASP A 94 -0.13 -17.30 9.81
CA ASP A 94 1.24 -17.81 9.70
C ASP A 94 1.50 -18.96 10.68
N VAL A 95 2.75 -19.46 10.71
CA VAL A 95 3.18 -20.54 11.61
C VAL A 95 3.04 -20.15 13.09
N SER A 96 3.06 -18.86 13.42
CA SER A 96 2.87 -18.35 14.78
C SER A 96 1.40 -18.14 15.16
N GLY A 97 0.47 -18.37 14.23
CA GLY A 97 -0.96 -18.11 14.40
C GLY A 97 -1.38 -16.66 14.14
N THR A 98 -0.45 -15.80 13.73
CA THR A 98 -0.68 -14.38 13.44
C THR A 98 -1.38 -14.20 12.10
N THR A 99 -2.41 -13.36 12.04
CA THR A 99 -3.15 -13.10 10.80
C THR A 99 -2.37 -12.12 9.91
N ILE A 100 -1.99 -12.58 8.73
CA ILE A 100 -1.22 -11.82 7.73
C ILE A 100 -1.93 -11.81 6.37
N PRO A 101 -1.76 -10.76 5.54
CA PRO A 101 -2.20 -10.80 4.15
C PRO A 101 -1.36 -11.81 3.36
N SER A 102 -2.00 -12.84 2.80
CA SER A 102 -1.35 -13.86 1.97
C SER A 102 -1.30 -13.49 0.49
N GLN A 103 -2.28 -12.71 0.03
CA GLN A 103 -2.37 -12.20 -1.34
C GLN A 103 -2.92 -10.78 -1.31
N SER A 104 -2.46 -9.94 -2.24
CA SER A 104 -3.00 -8.59 -2.41
C SER A 104 -3.09 -8.17 -3.87
N HIS A 105 -4.24 -7.59 -4.22
CA HIS A 105 -4.52 -7.00 -5.52
C HIS A 105 -3.86 -5.62 -5.66
N ILE A 106 -3.94 -4.80 -4.61
CA ILE A 106 -3.28 -3.50 -4.54
C ILE A 106 -1.82 -3.70 -4.21
N ARG A 107 -0.93 -3.17 -5.06
CA ARG A 107 0.53 -3.33 -4.95
C ARG A 107 1.25 -2.03 -4.62
N SER A 108 0.58 -0.90 -4.79
CA SER A 108 1.12 0.43 -4.50
C SER A 108 0.04 1.32 -3.91
N ILE A 109 0.44 2.17 -2.96
CA ILE A 109 -0.43 3.18 -2.37
C ILE A 109 0.21 4.54 -2.66
N VAL A 110 -0.56 5.43 -3.27
CA VAL A 110 -0.15 6.82 -3.51
C VAL A 110 -0.84 7.69 -2.48
N LEU A 111 -0.04 8.40 -1.68
CA LEU A 111 -0.53 9.35 -0.68
C LEU A 111 -0.60 10.75 -1.30
N MET A 112 -1.76 11.37 -1.23
CA MET A 112 -1.93 12.76 -1.66
C MET A 112 -1.39 13.73 -0.60
N ARG A 113 -1.05 14.94 -1.05
CA ARG A 113 -0.67 16.05 -0.18
C ARG A 113 -1.75 16.25 0.89
N GLY A 114 -1.35 16.48 2.15
CA GLY A 114 -2.26 16.57 3.30
C GLY A 114 -2.29 15.32 4.18
N MET A 115 -1.66 14.22 3.75
CA MET A 115 -1.47 13.03 4.58
C MET A 115 -0.30 13.17 5.56
N PRO A 116 -0.40 12.63 6.79
CA PRO A 116 0.73 12.53 7.71
C PRO A 116 1.89 11.72 7.11
N LEU A 117 3.12 12.13 7.42
CA LEU A 117 4.35 11.54 6.86
C LEU A 117 5.14 10.71 7.87
N ARG A 118 4.95 10.98 9.17
CA ARG A 118 5.75 10.41 10.24
C ARG A 118 4.87 10.07 11.43
N ILE A 119 5.15 8.94 12.08
CA ILE A 119 4.58 8.64 13.38
C ILE A 119 5.55 9.06 14.48
N SER A 120 5.06 9.76 15.50
CA SER A 120 5.86 10.16 16.64
C SER A 120 6.45 8.92 17.33
N ARG A 121 7.69 9.05 17.78
CA ARG A 121 8.35 7.99 18.55
C ARG A 121 7.64 7.87 19.90
N SER A 122 7.15 6.69 20.23
CA SER A 122 6.84 6.33 21.62
C SER A 122 8.12 5.83 22.30
N GLU A 123 8.20 5.96 23.61
CA GLU A 123 9.22 5.24 24.38
C GLU A 123 9.09 3.74 24.08
N ALA A 124 10.23 3.07 23.87
CA ALA A 124 10.25 1.63 23.64
C ALA A 124 9.72 0.93 24.88
N SER A 125 8.90 -0.11 24.70
CA SER A 125 8.42 -0.90 25.82
C SER A 125 9.60 -1.50 26.59
N ALA A 126 9.46 -1.69 27.90
CA ALA A 126 10.48 -2.36 28.72
C ALA A 126 10.90 -3.72 28.14
N GLU A 127 9.98 -4.43 27.50
CA GLU A 127 10.24 -5.70 26.80
C GLU A 127 11.11 -5.55 25.54
N GLU A 128 10.93 -4.47 24.78
CA GLU A 128 11.75 -4.16 23.59
C GLU A 128 13.16 -3.74 24.01
N LEU A 129 13.26 -2.92 25.07
CA LEU A 129 14.55 -2.53 25.65
C LEU A 129 15.31 -3.73 26.23
N ALA A 130 14.60 -4.74 26.77
CA ALA A 130 15.23 -5.96 27.26
C ALA A 130 15.83 -6.83 26.14
N LYS A 131 15.23 -6.86 24.95
CA LYS A 131 15.73 -7.60 23.79
C LYS A 131 16.96 -6.95 23.14
N VAL A 132 17.08 -5.63 23.20
CA VAL A 132 18.23 -4.89 22.63
C VAL A 132 19.52 -5.10 23.44
N LYS A 133 19.42 -5.38 24.75
CA LYS A 133 20.58 -5.58 25.64
C LYS A 133 21.20 -6.99 25.60
N GLN A 134 20.70 -7.88 24.73
CA GLN A 134 21.16 -9.28 24.62
C GLN A 134 22.19 -9.50 23.49
N PHE A 135 22.72 -8.43 22.89
CA PHE A 135 23.81 -8.47 21.90
C PHE A 135 25.11 -7.92 22.48
#